data_AF-A0A483EWG7-F1
#
_entry.id   AF-A0A483EWG7-F1
#
_cell.length_a   1.000
_cell.length_b   1.000
_cell.length_c   1.000
_cell.angle_alpha   90.00
_cell.angle_beta   90.00
_cell.angle_gamma   90.00
#
_symmetry.space_group_name_H-M   'P 1'
#
loop_
_entity.id
_entity.type
_entity.pdbx_description
1 polymer ?
#
loop_
_entity_poly.entity_id
_entity_poly.type
_entity_poly.pdbx_seq_one_letter_code
_entity_poly.pdbx_strand_id
1 'polypeptide(L)'
;ESYSDGQVLGGNGTAVVVASQKFTGGKSLKLRRDENNSGNSDKQLGTWQSVREDAKFRFEFWAMMPADQAPSSGWTTLVGIQSQNAAGQNAWQAAVTVSEASLGARDKWVKFTGIASNNGAGRTRAVVWISTRGATGNGTPGYSLYIDDLVITDVTDAKAAQDASDATASAVSGLTARVTDAEGKITAQAQQQTALASKVDNANSRVDNMAKTLSDSQSTQASLNTSLQSQIDAQAAAN
;
A
#
# COMPACT_ATOMS: atom_id res chain seq x y z
N GLU A 1 -20.94 29.65 -10.30
CA GLU A 1 -21.57 28.71 -11.26
C GLU A 1 -21.80 29.42 -12.58
N SER A 2 -21.25 28.92 -13.69
CA SER A 2 -21.31 29.58 -15.03
C SER A 2 -22.38 29.00 -15.95
N TYR A 3 -22.81 27.76 -15.73
CA TYR A 3 -23.82 27.10 -16.56
C TYR A 3 -25.23 27.41 -16.08
N SER A 4 -26.16 27.54 -17.03
CA SER A 4 -27.57 27.79 -16.74
C SER A 4 -28.30 26.51 -16.28
N ASP A 5 -29.38 26.68 -15.53
CA ASP A 5 -30.31 25.58 -15.26
C ASP A 5 -30.87 25.02 -16.58
N GLY A 6 -30.92 23.69 -16.71
CA GLY A 6 -31.30 23.00 -17.94
C GLY A 6 -30.21 22.91 -19.02
N GLN A 7 -29.01 23.46 -18.79
CA GLN A 7 -27.94 23.41 -19.78
C GLN A 7 -27.42 21.98 -19.97
N VAL A 8 -27.44 21.50 -21.22
CA VAL A 8 -26.92 20.17 -21.60
C VAL A 8 -25.40 20.23 -21.74
N LEU A 9 -24.69 19.35 -21.03
CA LEU A 9 -23.22 19.25 -21.08
C LEU A 9 -22.72 18.01 -21.83
N GLY A 10 -23.56 17.00 -22.06
CA GLY A 10 -23.16 15.80 -22.80
C GLY A 10 -24.21 14.70 -22.90
N GLY A 11 -23.84 13.62 -23.57
CA GLY A 11 -24.64 12.39 -23.71
C GLY A 11 -26.02 12.62 -24.34
N ASN A 12 -26.11 13.52 -25.32
CA ASN A 12 -27.35 13.86 -26.04
C ASN A 12 -28.52 14.21 -25.09
N GLY A 13 -28.27 15.03 -24.07
CA GLY A 13 -29.29 15.45 -23.09
C GLY A 13 -29.42 14.54 -21.87
N THR A 14 -28.46 13.65 -21.63
CA THR A 14 -28.42 12.81 -20.42
C THR A 14 -27.45 13.33 -19.34
N ALA A 15 -26.61 14.31 -19.65
CA ALA A 15 -25.87 15.12 -18.67
C ALA A 15 -26.37 16.56 -18.72
N VAL A 16 -27.11 16.99 -17.71
CA VAL A 16 -27.82 18.28 -17.68
C VAL A 16 -27.60 18.98 -16.34
N VAL A 17 -27.26 20.26 -16.37
CA VAL A 17 -27.15 21.09 -15.16
C VAL A 17 -28.55 21.36 -14.63
N VAL A 18 -28.75 21.18 -13.32
CA VAL A 18 -30.07 21.36 -12.67
C VAL A 18 -29.98 22.07 -11.33
N ALA A 19 -30.99 22.85 -10.98
CA ALA A 19 -31.13 23.49 -9.67
C ALA A 19 -31.92 22.65 -8.64
N SER A 20 -32.59 21.58 -9.08
CA SER A 20 -33.52 20.78 -8.27
C SER A 20 -32.84 19.96 -7.18
N GLN A 21 -31.57 19.59 -7.37
CA GLN A 21 -30.74 18.88 -6.40
C GLN A 21 -29.36 19.51 -6.42
N LYS A 22 -28.72 19.65 -5.26
CA LYS A 22 -27.38 20.21 -5.09
C LYS A 22 -26.76 19.85 -3.75
N PHE A 23 -25.44 19.75 -3.73
CA PHE A 23 -24.67 19.59 -2.50
C PHE A 23 -24.29 20.96 -1.94
N THR A 24 -23.63 21.79 -2.75
CA THR A 24 -23.31 23.19 -2.41
C THR A 24 -23.77 24.11 -3.53
N GLY A 25 -23.67 25.43 -3.33
CA GLY A 25 -24.06 26.40 -4.35
C GLY A 25 -25.55 26.38 -4.69
N GLY A 26 -25.86 26.56 -5.97
CA GLY A 26 -27.20 26.69 -6.53
C GLY A 26 -27.59 25.61 -7.54
N LYS A 27 -26.65 24.82 -8.08
CA LYS A 27 -26.88 23.83 -9.14
C LYS A 27 -25.95 22.62 -8.99
N SER A 28 -26.35 21.48 -9.54
CA SER A 28 -25.50 20.29 -9.73
C SER A 28 -25.65 19.71 -11.14
N LEU A 29 -24.88 18.66 -11.46
CA LEU A 29 -25.00 17.93 -12.71
C LEU A 29 -25.86 16.68 -12.53
N LYS A 30 -27.01 16.64 -13.20
CA LYS A 30 -27.86 15.45 -13.31
C LYS A 30 -27.37 14.54 -14.43
N LEU A 31 -27.12 13.29 -14.08
CA LEU A 31 -26.72 12.19 -14.95
C LEU A 31 -27.88 11.21 -15.07
N ARG A 32 -28.49 11.16 -16.25
CA ARG A 32 -29.63 10.29 -16.55
C ARG A 32 -29.17 9.03 -17.28
N ARG A 33 -29.76 7.89 -16.93
CA ARG A 33 -29.89 6.71 -17.78
C ARG A 33 -31.34 6.61 -18.21
N ASP A 34 -31.58 6.37 -19.48
CA ASP A 34 -32.93 6.28 -20.01
C ASP A 34 -33.45 4.86 -19.83
N GLU A 35 -34.78 4.74 -19.79
CA GLU A 35 -35.42 3.43 -19.87
C GLU A 35 -35.09 2.78 -21.21
N ASN A 36 -35.09 1.45 -21.22
CA ASN A 36 -34.87 0.65 -22.43
C ASN A 36 -33.52 0.85 -23.13
N ASN A 37 -32.52 1.45 -22.47
CA ASN A 37 -31.18 1.63 -23.01
C ASN A 37 -30.58 0.28 -23.47
N SER A 38 -30.11 0.19 -24.71
CA SER A 38 -29.54 -1.04 -25.29
C SER A 38 -28.05 -1.28 -24.96
N GLY A 39 -27.46 -0.41 -24.14
CA GLY A 39 -26.05 -0.48 -23.75
C GLY A 39 -25.68 0.54 -22.68
N ASN A 40 -24.41 0.93 -22.65
CA ASN A 40 -23.91 1.99 -21.79
C ASN A 40 -24.52 3.35 -22.19
N SER A 41 -24.80 4.20 -21.20
CA SER A 41 -25.17 5.60 -21.45
C SER A 41 -23.96 6.49 -21.18
N ASP A 42 -23.09 6.57 -22.17
CA ASP A 42 -21.83 7.31 -22.12
C ASP A 42 -22.04 8.81 -22.39
N LYS A 43 -21.35 9.62 -21.61
CA LYS A 43 -21.34 11.09 -21.69
C LYS A 43 -19.89 11.56 -21.72
N GLN A 44 -19.49 12.23 -22.80
CA GLN A 44 -18.28 13.04 -22.81
C GLN A 44 -18.63 14.45 -22.39
N LEU A 45 -17.90 15.02 -21.43
CA LEU A 45 -18.12 16.38 -20.94
C LEU A 45 -16.95 17.27 -21.33
N GLY A 46 -17.26 18.41 -21.93
CA GLY A 46 -16.24 19.36 -22.39
C GLY A 46 -15.52 18.91 -23.67
N THR A 47 -14.31 19.43 -23.86
CA THR A 47 -13.51 19.19 -25.06
C THR A 47 -12.37 18.22 -24.78
N TRP A 48 -11.88 17.55 -25.83
CA TRP A 48 -10.67 16.75 -25.75
C TRP A 48 -9.46 17.63 -25.42
N GLN A 49 -8.68 17.20 -24.43
CA GLN A 49 -7.47 17.87 -23.97
C GLN A 49 -6.26 17.00 -24.26
N SER A 50 -5.11 17.62 -24.54
CA SER A 50 -3.84 16.89 -24.63
C SER A 50 -3.40 16.43 -23.25
N VAL A 51 -2.93 15.19 -23.12
CA VAL A 51 -2.52 14.57 -21.85
C VAL A 51 -1.27 13.73 -22.04
N ARG A 52 -0.50 13.52 -20.97
CA ARG A 52 0.58 12.52 -20.94
C ARG A 52 -0.02 11.12 -21.05
N GLU A 53 0.67 10.21 -21.72
CA GLU A 53 0.17 8.83 -21.90
C GLU A 53 0.09 8.04 -20.59
N ASP A 54 0.91 8.42 -19.61
CA ASP A 54 0.97 7.86 -18.26
C ASP A 54 0.22 8.72 -17.23
N ALA A 55 -0.52 9.75 -17.67
CA ALA A 55 -1.17 10.71 -16.79
C ALA A 55 -2.05 10.04 -15.73
N LYS A 56 -2.06 10.61 -14.53
CA LYS A 56 -2.92 10.22 -13.41
C LYS A 56 -3.81 11.39 -13.05
N PHE A 57 -5.13 11.21 -13.15
CA PHE A 57 -6.09 12.24 -12.82
C PHE A 57 -6.88 11.84 -11.58
N ARG A 58 -6.77 12.64 -10.52
CA ARG A 58 -7.60 12.48 -9.33
C ARG A 58 -8.94 13.15 -9.59
N PHE A 59 -10.02 12.39 -9.41
CA PHE A 59 -11.39 12.86 -9.45
C PHE A 59 -11.90 12.94 -8.02
N GLU A 60 -12.42 14.09 -7.62
CA GLU A 60 -13.11 14.29 -6.35
C GLU A 60 -14.46 14.93 -6.63
N PHE A 61 -15.54 14.36 -6.09
CA PHE A 61 -16.89 14.89 -6.28
C PHE A 61 -17.83 14.38 -5.19
N TRP A 62 -18.97 15.02 -5.05
CA TRP A 62 -20.09 14.51 -4.28
C TRP A 62 -21.11 13.87 -5.22
N ALA A 63 -21.73 12.78 -4.79
CA ALA A 63 -22.83 12.16 -5.54
C ALA A 63 -24.00 11.79 -4.63
N MET A 64 -25.20 11.83 -5.21
CA MET A 64 -26.44 11.47 -4.53
C MET A 64 -27.45 10.91 -5.54
N MET A 65 -28.16 9.85 -5.13
CA MET A 65 -29.33 9.34 -5.84
C MET A 65 -30.58 9.60 -4.98
N PRO A 66 -31.64 10.22 -5.53
CA PRO A 66 -32.87 10.42 -4.77
C PRO A 66 -33.55 9.09 -4.40
N ALA A 67 -34.28 9.06 -3.28
CA ALA A 67 -34.92 7.82 -2.80
C ALA A 67 -35.95 7.23 -3.76
N ASP A 68 -36.60 8.09 -4.55
CA ASP A 68 -37.65 7.71 -5.52
C ASP A 68 -37.12 7.02 -6.79
N GLN A 69 -35.80 7.02 -7.02
CA GLN A 69 -35.22 6.38 -8.19
C GLN A 69 -35.34 4.86 -8.11
N ALA A 70 -35.63 4.16 -9.21
CA ALA A 70 -35.75 2.70 -9.21
C ALA A 70 -34.82 2.05 -10.25
N PRO A 71 -33.49 2.20 -10.12
CA PRO A 71 -32.55 1.58 -11.06
C PRO A 71 -32.62 0.05 -11.00
N SER A 72 -32.21 -0.61 -12.07
CA SER A 72 -32.03 -2.07 -12.08
C SER A 72 -30.99 -2.51 -11.05
N SER A 73 -31.14 -3.73 -10.50
CA SER A 73 -30.10 -4.33 -9.65
C SER A 73 -28.74 -4.34 -10.37
N GLY A 74 -27.65 -4.07 -9.63
CA GLY A 74 -26.29 -4.01 -10.17
C GLY A 74 -25.99 -2.75 -11.00
N TRP A 75 -26.82 -1.71 -10.95
CA TRP A 75 -26.53 -0.44 -11.61
C TRP A 75 -25.20 0.15 -11.12
N THR A 76 -24.52 0.86 -12.02
CA THR A 76 -23.31 1.61 -11.69
C THR A 76 -23.25 2.91 -12.50
N THR A 77 -22.67 3.95 -11.93
CA THR A 77 -22.22 5.14 -12.67
C THR A 77 -20.71 5.25 -12.57
N LEU A 78 -20.03 5.12 -13.71
CA LEU A 78 -18.59 5.27 -13.79
C LEU A 78 -18.25 6.73 -14.06
N VAL A 79 -17.27 7.28 -13.35
CA VAL A 79 -16.73 8.63 -13.55
C VAL A 79 -15.23 8.51 -13.77
N GLY A 80 -14.71 9.07 -14.86
CA GLY A 80 -13.29 9.05 -15.16
C GLY A 80 -12.97 9.71 -16.50
N ILE A 81 -12.06 9.11 -17.25
CA ILE A 81 -11.62 9.63 -18.56
C ILE A 81 -11.91 8.65 -19.68
N GLN A 82 -12.19 9.20 -20.86
CA GLN A 82 -12.02 8.51 -22.12
C GLN A 82 -10.75 9.07 -22.79
N SER A 83 -9.82 8.19 -23.14
CA SER A 83 -8.55 8.54 -23.78
C SER A 83 -8.47 7.93 -25.19
N GLN A 84 -7.68 8.55 -26.07
CA GLN A 84 -7.58 8.10 -27.46
C GLN A 84 -6.16 8.25 -28.00
N ASN A 85 -5.73 7.29 -28.82
CA ASN A 85 -4.44 7.35 -29.53
C ASN A 85 -4.59 8.02 -30.91
N ALA A 86 -3.47 8.20 -31.62
CA ALA A 86 -3.43 8.80 -32.95
C ALA A 86 -4.25 8.01 -34.01
N ALA A 87 -4.43 6.71 -33.81
CA ALA A 87 -5.24 5.85 -34.70
C ALA A 87 -6.75 5.92 -34.40
N GLY A 88 -7.18 6.75 -33.44
CA GLY A 88 -8.59 6.88 -33.05
C GLY A 88 -9.10 5.78 -32.12
N GLN A 89 -8.22 4.92 -31.59
CA GLN A 89 -8.63 3.85 -30.68
C GLN A 89 -8.85 4.40 -29.27
N ASN A 90 -10.05 4.16 -28.74
CA ASN A 90 -10.47 4.63 -27.44
C ASN A 90 -10.01 3.70 -26.30
N ALA A 91 -9.96 4.26 -25.10
CA ALA A 91 -9.89 3.54 -23.84
C ALA A 91 -10.70 4.31 -22.80
N TRP A 92 -11.33 3.58 -21.88
CA TRP A 92 -12.18 4.17 -20.83
C TRP A 92 -11.70 3.73 -19.46
N GLN A 93 -11.35 4.70 -18.62
CA GLN A 93 -10.67 4.50 -17.35
C GLN A 93 -11.53 5.16 -16.28
N ALA A 94 -12.21 4.34 -15.47
CA ALA A 94 -12.94 4.84 -14.32
C ALA A 94 -11.95 5.26 -13.24
N ALA A 95 -12.11 6.47 -12.71
CA ALA A 95 -11.51 6.87 -11.44
C ALA A 95 -12.37 6.35 -10.27
N VAL A 96 -13.69 6.44 -10.43
CA VAL A 96 -14.68 6.08 -9.42
C VAL A 96 -15.82 5.29 -10.07
N THR A 97 -16.30 4.27 -9.35
CA THR A 97 -17.54 3.54 -9.64
C THR A 97 -18.55 3.84 -8.54
N VAL A 98 -19.59 4.61 -8.84
CA VAL A 98 -20.72 4.83 -7.94
C VAL A 98 -21.73 3.69 -8.12
N SER A 99 -22.15 3.08 -7.02
CA SER A 99 -23.13 1.99 -6.97
C SER A 99 -24.03 2.13 -5.74
N GLU A 100 -25.04 1.28 -5.63
CA GLU A 100 -25.89 1.24 -4.43
C GLU A 100 -25.06 1.06 -3.15
N ALA A 101 -24.09 0.13 -3.18
CA ALA A 101 -23.21 -0.14 -2.03
C ALA A 101 -22.29 1.05 -1.69
N SER A 102 -21.77 1.76 -2.70
CA SER A 102 -20.86 2.86 -2.48
C SER A 102 -21.57 4.15 -2.02
N LEU A 103 -22.86 4.32 -2.36
CA LEU A 103 -23.70 5.38 -1.81
C LEU A 103 -24.11 5.08 -0.36
N GLY A 104 -24.35 3.82 -0.03
CA GLY A 104 -24.75 3.37 1.31
C GLY A 104 -26.17 3.77 1.73
N ALA A 105 -26.71 4.87 1.21
CA ALA A 105 -28.10 5.28 1.33
C ALA A 105 -28.47 6.27 0.21
N ARG A 106 -29.78 6.40 -0.07
CA ARG A 106 -30.34 7.40 -0.99
C ARG A 106 -30.70 8.69 -0.26
N ASP A 107 -30.97 9.76 -1.02
CA ASP A 107 -31.17 11.13 -0.51
C ASP A 107 -30.00 11.66 0.34
N LYS A 108 -28.82 11.07 0.19
CA LYS A 108 -27.61 11.42 0.93
C LYS A 108 -26.49 11.71 -0.04
N TRP A 109 -25.88 12.89 0.11
CA TRP A 109 -24.64 13.24 -0.58
C TRP A 109 -23.47 12.50 0.05
N VAL A 110 -22.70 11.82 -0.80
CA VAL A 110 -21.50 11.08 -0.41
C VAL A 110 -20.32 11.57 -1.23
N LYS A 111 -19.20 11.82 -0.55
CA LYS A 111 -17.95 12.23 -1.21
C LYS A 111 -17.25 11.01 -1.79
N PHE A 112 -16.84 11.14 -3.05
CA PHE A 112 -16.06 10.15 -3.77
C PHE A 112 -14.71 10.72 -4.14
N THR A 113 -13.69 9.85 -4.13
CA THR A 113 -12.35 10.15 -4.61
C THR A 113 -11.77 8.92 -5.30
N GLY A 114 -11.03 9.13 -6.37
CA GLY A 114 -10.37 8.06 -7.11
C GLY A 114 -9.42 8.59 -8.16
N ILE A 115 -8.56 7.72 -8.70
CA ILE A 115 -7.57 8.09 -9.73
C ILE A 115 -7.85 7.31 -11.00
N ALA A 116 -8.12 8.03 -12.09
CA ALA A 116 -8.08 7.45 -13.43
C ALA A 116 -6.63 7.49 -13.93
N SER A 117 -6.12 6.32 -14.32
CA SER A 117 -4.79 6.20 -14.93
C SER A 117 -4.92 6.11 -16.43
N ASN A 118 -4.35 7.05 -17.17
CA ASN A 118 -4.31 6.96 -18.62
C ASN A 118 -3.58 5.67 -19.03
N ASN A 119 -4.11 4.99 -20.05
CA ASN A 119 -3.82 3.59 -20.34
C ASN A 119 -2.57 3.39 -21.22
N GLY A 120 -1.66 4.37 -21.26
CA GLY A 120 -0.48 4.34 -22.11
C GLY A 120 -0.80 4.09 -23.59
N ALA A 121 0.12 3.43 -24.27
CA ALA A 121 0.01 3.01 -25.68
C ALA A 121 -0.28 4.19 -26.64
N GLY A 122 0.42 5.31 -26.46
CA GLY A 122 0.32 6.47 -27.34
C GLY A 122 -0.99 7.25 -27.22
N ARG A 123 -1.73 7.09 -26.11
CA ARG A 123 -2.96 7.84 -25.85
C ARG A 123 -2.64 9.22 -25.27
N THR A 124 -2.60 10.22 -26.15
CA THR A 124 -2.14 11.58 -25.82
C THR A 124 -3.26 12.61 -25.76
N ARG A 125 -4.53 12.19 -25.84
CA ARG A 125 -5.67 13.04 -25.56
C ARG A 125 -6.73 12.34 -24.73
N ALA A 126 -7.41 13.10 -23.87
CA ALA A 126 -8.50 12.60 -23.05
C ALA A 126 -9.63 13.63 -22.86
N VAL A 127 -10.81 13.14 -22.52
CA VAL A 127 -12.00 13.92 -22.15
C VAL A 127 -12.64 13.31 -20.92
N VAL A 128 -13.35 14.11 -20.12
CA VAL A 128 -14.14 13.59 -19.00
C VAL A 128 -15.21 12.66 -19.54
N TRP A 129 -15.28 11.46 -18.97
CA TRP A 129 -16.22 10.42 -19.35
C TRP A 129 -17.03 9.97 -18.15
N ILE A 130 -18.34 9.95 -18.33
CA ILE A 130 -19.27 9.42 -17.33
C ILE A 130 -20.19 8.41 -18.02
N SER A 131 -20.36 7.24 -17.41
CA SER A 131 -21.16 6.14 -17.98
C SER A 131 -22.19 5.66 -16.97
N THR A 132 -23.47 5.96 -17.20
CA THR A 132 -24.57 5.42 -16.41
C THR A 132 -25.00 4.05 -16.97
N ARG A 133 -24.88 3.01 -16.15
CA ARG A 133 -25.06 1.60 -16.52
C ARG A 133 -26.13 0.92 -15.67
N GLY A 134 -26.71 -0.14 -16.23
CA GLY A 134 -27.77 -0.95 -15.64
C GLY A 134 -28.22 -2.02 -16.63
N ALA A 135 -29.33 -2.69 -16.34
CA ALA A 135 -29.97 -3.64 -17.25
C ALA A 135 -30.26 -2.98 -18.62
N THR A 136 -30.27 -3.80 -19.66
CA THR A 136 -30.41 -3.35 -21.05
C THR A 136 -31.60 -3.99 -21.75
N GLY A 137 -32.21 -3.26 -22.68
CA GLY A 137 -33.30 -3.75 -23.53
C GLY A 137 -34.69 -3.37 -23.04
N ASN A 138 -35.71 -3.83 -23.76
CA ASN A 138 -37.10 -3.42 -23.50
C ASN A 138 -37.58 -3.84 -22.10
N GLY A 139 -38.27 -2.93 -21.41
CA GLY A 139 -38.77 -3.11 -20.04
C GLY A 139 -37.76 -2.80 -18.93
N THR A 140 -36.54 -2.36 -19.25
CA THR A 140 -35.54 -2.03 -18.21
C THR A 140 -35.65 -0.58 -17.73
N PRO A 141 -35.52 -0.33 -16.41
CA PRO A 141 -35.72 0.99 -15.83
C PRO A 141 -34.54 1.94 -16.11
N GLY A 142 -34.84 3.23 -16.16
CA GLY A 142 -33.87 4.32 -16.10
C GLY A 142 -33.58 4.76 -14.66
N TYR A 143 -32.68 5.73 -14.51
CA TYR A 143 -32.46 6.42 -13.23
C TYR A 143 -31.73 7.74 -13.44
N SER A 144 -31.73 8.57 -12.40
CA SER A 144 -30.93 9.80 -12.32
C SER A 144 -30.00 9.74 -11.11
N LEU A 145 -28.72 10.04 -11.33
CA LEU A 145 -27.74 10.33 -10.29
C LEU A 145 -27.34 11.79 -10.40
N TYR A 146 -27.09 12.46 -9.28
CA TYR A 146 -26.61 13.82 -9.25
C TYR A 146 -25.17 13.82 -8.78
N ILE A 147 -24.30 14.57 -9.47
CA ILE A 147 -22.95 14.83 -9.01
C ILE A 147 -22.73 16.33 -8.87
N ASP A 148 -21.92 16.71 -7.88
CA ASP A 148 -21.64 18.09 -7.57
C ASP A 148 -20.20 18.26 -7.09
N ASP A 149 -19.68 19.48 -7.16
CA ASP A 149 -18.30 19.84 -6.79
C ASP A 149 -17.25 18.90 -7.42
N LEU A 150 -17.41 18.55 -8.70
CA LEU A 150 -16.43 17.75 -9.43
C LEU A 150 -15.13 18.54 -9.67
N VAL A 151 -14.06 18.11 -9.00
CA VAL A 151 -12.69 18.58 -9.18
C VAL A 151 -11.87 17.47 -9.83
N ILE A 152 -11.09 17.85 -10.84
CA ILE A 152 -10.15 16.96 -11.52
C ILE A 152 -8.77 17.59 -11.46
N THR A 153 -7.81 16.87 -10.90
CA THR A 153 -6.44 17.33 -10.72
C THR A 153 -5.48 16.35 -11.39
N ASP A 154 -4.57 16.82 -12.24
CA ASP A 154 -3.42 16.02 -12.67
C ASP A 154 -2.50 15.82 -11.45
N VAL A 155 -2.35 14.57 -11.04
CA VAL A 155 -1.54 14.14 -9.90
C VAL A 155 -0.41 13.19 -10.32
N THR A 156 -0.05 13.16 -11.60
CA THR A 156 0.92 12.19 -12.14
C THR A 156 2.24 12.21 -11.36
N ASP A 157 2.85 13.38 -11.21
CA ASP A 157 4.15 13.51 -10.55
C ASP A 157 4.04 13.31 -9.04
N ALA A 158 2.97 13.84 -8.43
CA ALA A 158 2.70 13.66 -7.01
C ALA A 158 2.47 12.18 -6.65
N LYS A 159 1.77 11.43 -7.52
CA LYS A 159 1.52 10.00 -7.34
C LYS A 159 2.80 9.19 -7.52
N ALA A 160 3.63 9.52 -8.51
CA ALA A 160 4.93 8.88 -8.70
C ALA A 160 5.85 9.11 -7.49
N ALA A 161 5.88 10.34 -6.95
CA ALA A 161 6.64 10.65 -5.74
C ALA A 161 6.11 9.90 -4.50
N GLN A 162 4.78 9.77 -4.36
CA GLN A 162 4.16 8.98 -3.30
C GLN A 162 4.56 7.50 -3.39
N ASP A 163 4.50 6.90 -4.58
CA ASP A 163 4.89 5.49 -4.78
C ASP A 163 6.36 5.24 -4.44
N ALA A 164 7.25 6.16 -4.81
CA ALA A 164 8.67 6.08 -4.44
C ALA A 164 8.88 6.21 -2.92
N SER A 165 8.10 7.07 -2.25
CA SER A 165 8.11 7.23 -0.80
C SER A 165 7.65 5.96 -0.08
N ASP A 166 6.55 5.35 -0.52
CA ASP A 166 6.01 4.13 0.08
C ASP A 166 6.96 2.93 -0.07
N ALA A 167 7.62 2.83 -1.23
CA ALA A 167 8.67 1.84 -1.48
C ALA A 167 9.87 2.04 -0.53
N THR A 168 10.29 3.30 -0.33
CA THR A 168 11.38 3.66 0.58
C THR A 168 11.03 3.31 2.03
N ALA A 169 9.81 3.63 2.49
CA ALA A 169 9.34 3.30 3.83
C ALA A 169 9.34 1.78 4.08
N SER A 170 8.90 1.00 3.09
CA SER A 170 8.93 -0.47 3.15
C SER A 170 10.37 -1.01 3.26
N ALA A 171 11.31 -0.44 2.49
CA ALA A 171 12.71 -0.82 2.57
C ALA A 171 13.33 -0.48 3.94
N VAL A 172 13.02 0.68 4.50
CA VAL A 172 13.45 1.09 5.85
C VAL A 172 12.89 0.14 6.91
N SER A 173 11.59 -0.20 6.84
CA SER A 173 10.99 -1.18 7.75
C SER A 173 11.69 -2.54 7.66
N GLY A 174 12.06 -2.98 6.45
CA GLY A 174 12.82 -4.21 6.24
C GLY A 174 14.24 -4.16 6.82
N LEU A 175 14.92 -3.02 6.72
CA LEU A 175 16.23 -2.80 7.35
C LEU A 175 16.12 -2.83 8.87
N THR A 176 15.14 -2.15 9.46
CA THR A 176 14.90 -2.16 10.91
C THR A 176 14.74 -3.58 11.44
N ALA A 177 13.92 -4.41 10.77
CA ALA A 177 13.74 -5.81 11.17
C ALA A 177 15.05 -6.61 11.13
N ARG A 178 15.86 -6.44 10.06
CA ARG A 178 17.17 -7.10 9.94
C ARG A 178 18.17 -6.63 11.00
N VAL A 179 18.16 -5.34 11.32
CA VAL A 179 19.02 -4.77 12.36
C VAL A 179 18.63 -5.33 13.72
N THR A 180 17.35 -5.37 14.06
CA THR A 180 16.87 -5.96 15.32
C THR A 180 17.25 -7.44 15.45
N ASP A 181 17.11 -8.23 14.37
CA ASP A 181 17.57 -9.64 14.37
C ASP A 181 19.09 -9.76 14.56
N ALA A 182 19.86 -8.92 13.87
CA ALA A 182 21.31 -8.88 14.02
C ALA A 182 21.73 -8.50 15.44
N GLU A 183 21.11 -7.48 16.04
CA GLU A 183 21.34 -7.04 17.42
C GLU A 183 21.05 -8.17 18.42
N GLY A 184 19.96 -8.92 18.22
CA GLY A 184 19.63 -10.09 19.04
C GLY A 184 20.69 -11.19 18.92
N LYS A 185 21.15 -11.50 17.71
CA LYS A 185 22.21 -12.49 17.47
C LYS A 185 23.56 -12.05 18.06
N ILE A 186 23.92 -10.78 17.93
CA ILE A 186 25.14 -10.21 18.51
C ILE A 186 25.09 -10.31 20.04
N THR A 187 23.95 -10.01 20.65
CA THR A 187 23.76 -10.15 22.11
C THR A 187 23.97 -11.59 22.57
N ALA A 188 23.39 -12.56 21.84
CA ALA A 188 23.57 -13.99 22.14
C ALA A 188 25.04 -14.43 21.98
N GLN A 189 25.73 -13.96 20.95
CA GLN A 189 27.16 -14.24 20.75
C GLN A 189 28.02 -13.65 21.86
N ALA A 190 27.72 -12.43 22.33
CA ALA A 190 28.43 -11.82 23.46
C ALA A 190 28.27 -12.64 24.75
N GLN A 191 27.06 -13.16 25.03
CA GLN A 191 26.83 -14.05 26.17
C GLN A 191 27.63 -15.37 26.04
N GLN A 192 27.71 -15.93 24.84
CA GLN A 192 28.52 -17.13 24.57
C GLN A 192 30.02 -16.87 24.79
N GLN A 193 30.52 -15.70 24.39
CA GLN A 193 31.92 -15.30 24.61
C GLN A 193 32.24 -15.17 26.11
N THR A 194 31.38 -14.50 26.89
CA THR A 194 31.54 -14.41 28.34
C THR A 194 31.56 -15.79 28.99
N ALA A 195 30.65 -16.68 28.59
CA ALA A 195 30.62 -18.05 29.10
C ALA A 195 31.90 -18.84 28.72
N LEU A 196 32.44 -18.61 27.52
CA LEU A 196 33.70 -19.22 27.10
C LEU A 196 34.89 -18.68 27.89
N ALA A 197 34.95 -17.36 28.14
CA ALA A 197 35.97 -16.75 28.98
C ALA A 197 36.00 -17.38 30.39
N SER A 198 34.83 -17.50 31.03
CA SER A 198 34.73 -18.18 32.34
C SER A 198 35.15 -19.65 32.28
N LYS A 199 34.85 -20.37 31.19
CA LYS A 199 35.32 -21.76 31.02
C LYS A 199 36.84 -21.83 30.89
N VAL A 200 37.47 -20.89 30.19
CA VAL A 200 38.92 -20.80 30.04
C VAL A 200 39.59 -20.46 31.37
N ASP A 201 39.08 -19.49 32.12
CA ASP A 201 39.61 -19.12 33.45
C ASP A 201 39.59 -20.32 34.40
N ASN A 202 38.47 -21.05 34.44
CA ASN A 202 38.36 -22.29 35.21
C ASN A 202 39.36 -23.37 34.76
N ALA A 203 39.59 -23.50 33.45
CA ALA A 203 40.59 -24.43 32.92
C ALA A 203 42.00 -24.03 33.35
N ASN A 204 42.35 -22.74 33.30
CA ASN A 204 43.64 -22.22 33.77
C ASN A 204 43.84 -22.52 35.26
N SER A 205 42.86 -22.24 36.12
CA SER A 205 42.95 -22.58 37.56
C SER A 205 43.15 -24.07 37.81
N ARG A 206 42.52 -24.95 37.01
CA ARG A 206 42.76 -26.39 37.09
C ARG A 206 44.18 -26.77 36.69
N VAL A 207 44.71 -26.15 35.63
CA VAL A 207 46.11 -26.36 35.19
C VAL A 207 47.10 -25.90 36.26
N ASP A 208 46.89 -24.73 36.87
CA ASP A 208 47.74 -24.23 37.95
C ASP A 208 47.75 -25.16 39.16
N ASN A 209 46.58 -25.67 39.55
CA ASN A 209 46.45 -26.65 40.63
C ASN A 209 47.16 -27.97 40.31
N MET A 210 47.08 -28.43 39.05
CA MET A 210 47.80 -29.62 38.58
C MET A 210 49.32 -29.39 38.61
N ALA A 211 49.80 -28.24 38.14
CA ALA A 211 51.22 -27.87 38.17
C ALA A 211 51.76 -27.81 39.61
N LYS A 212 50.96 -27.25 40.53
CA LYS A 212 51.28 -27.25 41.96
C LYS A 212 51.37 -28.66 42.53
N THR A 213 50.38 -29.50 42.27
CA THR A 213 50.36 -30.90 42.72
C THR A 213 51.58 -31.67 42.23
N LEU A 214 51.97 -31.47 40.97
CA LEU A 214 53.15 -32.09 40.39
C LEU A 214 54.43 -31.63 41.08
N SER A 215 54.57 -30.34 41.34
CA SER A 215 55.74 -29.77 42.04
C SER A 215 55.84 -30.29 43.48
N ASP A 216 54.72 -30.36 44.19
CA ASP A 216 54.64 -30.90 45.55
C ASP A 216 55.01 -32.40 45.56
N SER A 217 54.57 -33.15 44.53
CA SER A 217 54.92 -34.57 44.35
C SER A 217 56.41 -34.77 44.06
N GLN A 218 57.02 -33.94 43.22
CA GLN A 218 58.46 -33.95 42.93
C GLN A 218 59.30 -33.67 44.19
N SER A 219 58.87 -32.69 44.99
CA SER A 219 59.53 -32.34 46.27
C SER A 219 59.44 -33.50 47.28
N THR A 220 58.28 -34.16 47.34
CA THR A 220 58.08 -35.35 48.18
C THR A 220 58.97 -36.49 47.72
N GLN A 221 59.05 -36.76 46.41
CA GLN A 221 59.91 -37.80 45.85
C GLN A 221 61.40 -37.52 46.14
N ALA A 222 61.86 -36.27 46.01
CA ALA A 222 63.24 -35.90 46.33
C ALA A 222 63.56 -36.13 47.82
N SER A 223 62.63 -35.81 48.71
CA SER A 223 62.77 -36.05 50.15
C SER A 223 62.83 -37.55 50.47
N LEU A 224 61.95 -38.36 49.86
CA LEU A 224 61.96 -39.82 49.97
C LEU A 224 63.30 -40.40 49.47
N ASN A 225 63.79 -39.96 48.32
CA ASN A 225 65.07 -40.41 47.77
C ASN A 225 66.23 -40.09 48.72
N THR A 226 66.25 -38.89 49.32
CA THR A 226 67.27 -38.48 50.30
C THR A 226 67.23 -39.36 51.56
N SER A 227 66.03 -39.66 52.06
CA SER A 227 65.82 -40.54 53.21
C SER A 227 66.29 -41.98 52.93
N LEU A 228 65.92 -42.53 51.77
CA LEU A 228 66.37 -43.85 51.31
C LEU A 228 67.89 -43.91 51.19
N GLN A 229 68.52 -42.90 50.59
CA GLN A 229 69.98 -42.83 50.50
C GLN A 229 70.63 -42.84 51.90
N SER A 230 70.09 -42.05 52.83
CA SER A 230 70.59 -42.01 54.21
C SER A 230 70.45 -43.36 54.92
N GLN A 231 69.37 -44.11 54.67
CA GLN A 231 69.19 -45.46 55.20
C GLN A 231 70.18 -46.47 54.59
N ILE A 232 70.44 -46.38 53.29
CA ILE A 232 71.44 -47.20 52.60
C ILE A 232 72.82 -46.95 53.21
N ASP A 233 73.20 -45.68 53.37
CA ASP A 233 74.49 -45.30 53.94
C ASP A 233 74.63 -45.79 55.40
N ALA A 234 73.57 -45.67 56.20
CA ALA A 234 73.54 -46.18 57.58
C ALA A 234 73.67 -47.71 57.66
N GLN A 235 73.02 -48.45 56.75
CA GLN A 235 73.18 -49.92 56.66
C GLN A 235 74.58 -50.32 56.22
N ALA A 236 75.16 -49.61 55.24
CA ALA A 236 76.52 -49.86 54.78
C ALA A 236 77.55 -49.63 55.89
N ALA A 237 77.32 -48.68 56.80
CA ALA A 237 78.18 -48.42 57.95
C ALA A 237 78.04 -49.45 59.09
N ALA A 238 76.95 -50.24 59.12
CA ALA A 238 76.66 -51.20 60.17
C ALA A 238 77.14 -52.65 59.89
N ASN A 239 77.56 -52.93 58.64
CA ASN A 239 78.13 -54.21 58.19
C ASN A 239 79.66 -54.15 58.08
#